data_AF-A0A267F0F6-F1
#
_entry.id   AF-A0A267F0F6-F1
#
_cell.length_a   1.000
_cell.length_b   1.000
_cell.length_c   1.000
_cell.angle_alpha   90.00
_cell.angle_beta   90.00
_cell.angle_gamma   90.00
#
_symmetry.space_group_name_H-M   'P 1'
#
loop_
_entity.id
_entity.type
_entity.pdbx_description
1 polymer ?
#
loop_
_entity_poly.entity_id
_entity_poly.type
_entity_poly.pdbx_seq_one_letter_code
_entity_poly.pdbx_strand_id
1 'polypeptide(L)'
;SSSDRLAAFQQEVEALVRFKDEYFAQQQEQQQRGGRSAAVEARVEQIASRYADVGASISGPDSRCAHALSMGKLYHCLEEFDQRALDNLTTAAKLKPDQPEAWRLLGETYWKRRDYQSAYNCFNSALQHGRDSAVLRNLSMVLRALPFASAADRLAKVEESLAKAKEALQMDIKDGRSWAVLGNAYLSCYFTKDQSSTSMRLAMSAYSNAMKDPVASSDPDLHYNSAMAHVYLDQYEQALSGFRMAHRLDPSWPQAQEKVTQLPRMLSSIQDIIDSRGRLKPRVYKSMMEGFAQRRVKDLGPYAGGGYSDSRGESVALAEVRLSQLKVGANPETVLLLRVIGLPRADDQVCLSVCAMDSDEACSLVNIFNISADRGLTVGDAMAIPEPTLSRLDFADSETGRKFQFPIVRVPSPDCLVVNGKKAKASAWRSATVFSSQVSSSST
;
A
#
# COMPACT_ATOMS: atom_id res chain seq x y z
N SER A 1 -19.80 4.83 45.64
CA SER A 1 -19.99 6.27 45.43
C SER A 1 -19.99 6.58 43.92
N SER A 2 -20.38 7.79 43.48
CA SER A 2 -20.26 8.19 42.06
C SER A 2 -18.82 8.10 41.54
N SER A 3 -17.84 8.36 42.41
CA SER A 3 -16.41 8.24 42.10
C SER A 3 -16.02 6.79 41.81
N ASP A 4 -16.47 5.83 42.63
CA ASP A 4 -16.14 4.41 42.45
C ASP A 4 -16.74 3.85 41.15
N ARG A 5 -17.95 4.30 40.78
CA ARG A 5 -18.57 3.90 39.51
C ARG A 5 -17.84 4.49 38.30
N LEU A 6 -17.35 5.72 38.38
CA LEU A 6 -16.55 6.31 37.31
C LEU A 6 -15.20 5.58 37.16
N ALA A 7 -14.55 5.20 38.25
CA ALA A 7 -13.32 4.42 38.21
C ALA A 7 -13.54 3.02 37.60
N ALA A 8 -14.64 2.34 37.98
CA ALA A 8 -15.02 1.06 37.38
C ALA A 8 -15.29 1.19 35.87
N PHE A 9 -16.00 2.25 35.46
CA PHE A 9 -16.23 2.54 34.05
C PHE A 9 -14.91 2.73 33.28
N GLN A 10 -13.98 3.53 33.81
CA GLN A 10 -12.66 3.71 33.23
C GLN A 10 -11.92 2.39 33.04
N GLN A 11 -11.92 1.53 34.06
CA GLN A 11 -11.25 0.23 34.00
C GLN A 11 -11.84 -0.68 32.92
N GLU A 12 -13.17 -0.70 32.77
CA GLU A 12 -13.83 -1.47 31.71
C GLU A 12 -13.52 -0.94 30.31
N VAL A 13 -13.47 0.39 30.14
CA VAL A 13 -13.07 1.01 28.87
C VAL A 13 -11.63 0.65 28.51
N GLU A 14 -10.69 0.72 29.46
CA GLU A 14 -9.30 0.30 29.22
C GLU A 14 -9.17 -1.20 28.93
N ALA A 15 -10.01 -2.04 29.54
CA ALA A 15 -10.09 -3.45 29.20
C ALA A 15 -10.63 -3.68 27.78
N LEU A 16 -11.61 -2.90 27.34
CA LEU A 16 -12.11 -2.92 25.97
C LEU A 16 -11.04 -2.49 24.95
N VAL A 17 -10.30 -1.41 25.24
CA VAL A 17 -9.20 -0.95 24.37
C VAL A 17 -8.15 -2.05 24.19
N ARG A 18 -7.69 -2.66 25.29
CA ARG A 18 -6.75 -3.80 25.21
C ARG A 18 -7.34 -4.98 24.43
N PHE A 19 -8.60 -5.33 24.69
CA PHE A 19 -9.29 -6.39 23.94
C PHE A 19 -9.31 -6.12 22.44
N LYS A 20 -9.57 -4.87 22.02
CA LYS A 20 -9.55 -4.47 20.61
C LYS A 20 -8.15 -4.57 20.00
N ASP A 21 -7.16 -4.02 20.69
CA ASP A 21 -5.78 -3.91 20.21
C ASP A 21 -5.09 -5.27 20.10
N GLU A 22 -5.41 -6.20 21.00
CA GLU A 22 -4.83 -7.54 21.08
C GLU A 22 -5.75 -8.61 20.46
N TYR A 23 -6.90 -8.22 19.88
CA TYR A 23 -7.93 -9.14 19.43
C TYR A 23 -7.36 -10.27 18.57
N PHE A 24 -6.62 -9.92 17.52
CA PHE A 24 -6.10 -10.91 16.58
C PHE A 24 -5.01 -11.80 17.19
N ALA A 25 -4.17 -11.26 18.09
CA ALA A 25 -3.17 -12.05 18.80
C ALA A 25 -3.84 -13.10 19.69
N GLN A 26 -4.89 -12.71 20.43
CA GLN A 26 -5.65 -13.62 21.31
C GLN A 26 -6.48 -14.65 20.51
N GLN A 27 -7.04 -14.27 19.36
CA GLN A 27 -7.84 -15.16 18.51
C GLN A 27 -7.00 -16.24 17.82
N GLN A 28 -5.76 -15.94 17.45
CA GLN A 28 -4.83 -16.95 16.93
C GLN A 28 -4.59 -18.09 17.92
N GLU A 29 -4.56 -17.78 19.22
CA GLU A 29 -4.43 -18.79 20.28
C GLU A 29 -5.72 -19.60 20.48
N GLN A 30 -6.89 -19.00 20.24
CA GLN A 30 -8.20 -19.56 20.61
C GLN A 30 -9.00 -20.18 19.44
N GLN A 31 -8.54 -20.07 18.19
CA GLN A 31 -9.18 -20.62 16.98
C GLN A 31 -10.67 -20.23 16.79
N GLN A 32 -11.13 -19.16 17.44
CA GLN A 32 -12.53 -18.72 17.34
C GLN A 32 -12.76 -17.91 16.06
N ARG A 33 -13.96 -18.06 15.50
CA ARG A 33 -14.40 -17.42 14.25
C ARG A 33 -15.45 -16.36 14.56
N GLY A 34 -15.00 -15.12 14.74
CA GLY A 34 -15.85 -13.94 14.87
C GLY A 34 -15.10 -12.69 14.38
N GLY A 35 -15.82 -11.75 13.77
CA GLY A 35 -15.22 -10.48 13.33
C GLY A 35 -14.92 -9.56 14.52
N ARG A 36 -13.71 -8.95 14.53
CA ARG A 36 -13.30 -7.99 15.57
C ARG A 36 -14.34 -6.89 15.77
N SER A 37 -14.87 -6.37 14.67
CA SER A 37 -15.85 -5.27 14.66
C SER A 37 -17.10 -5.60 15.49
N ALA A 38 -17.80 -6.68 15.15
CA ALA A 38 -19.01 -7.11 15.84
C ALA A 38 -18.75 -7.45 17.32
N ALA A 39 -17.59 -8.05 17.64
CA ALA A 39 -17.21 -8.35 19.02
C ALA A 39 -16.95 -7.08 19.85
N VAL A 40 -16.34 -6.06 19.26
CA VAL A 40 -16.13 -4.76 19.89
C VAL A 40 -17.46 -4.02 20.05
N GLU A 41 -18.30 -3.99 19.01
CA GLU A 41 -19.64 -3.37 19.05
C GLU A 41 -20.49 -3.90 20.20
N ALA A 42 -20.61 -5.23 20.33
CA ALA A 42 -21.39 -5.84 21.41
C ALA A 42 -20.90 -5.43 22.82
N ARG A 43 -19.57 -5.32 23.01
CA ARG A 43 -18.99 -4.87 24.28
C ARG A 43 -19.21 -3.38 24.51
N VAL A 44 -19.11 -2.56 23.46
CA VAL A 44 -19.40 -1.12 23.52
C VAL A 44 -20.82 -0.89 23.99
N GLU A 45 -21.80 -1.59 23.41
CA GLU A 45 -23.21 -1.49 23.80
C GLU A 45 -23.45 -1.92 25.26
N GLN A 46 -22.83 -3.04 25.68
CA GLN A 46 -22.94 -3.53 27.05
C GLN A 46 -22.38 -2.53 28.07
N ILE A 47 -21.19 -1.98 27.83
CA ILE A 47 -20.54 -1.01 28.71
C ILE A 47 -21.35 0.29 28.72
N ALA A 48 -21.77 0.79 27.56
CA ALA A 48 -22.56 2.02 27.45
C ALA A 48 -23.88 1.91 28.24
N SER A 49 -24.58 0.78 28.14
CA SER A 49 -25.82 0.52 28.89
C SER A 49 -25.59 0.48 30.41
N ARG A 50 -24.53 -0.19 30.85
CA ARG A 50 -24.19 -0.34 32.28
C ARG A 50 -23.84 0.99 32.97
N TYR A 51 -23.28 1.94 32.23
CA TYR A 51 -22.75 3.19 32.78
C TYR A 51 -23.50 4.45 32.29
N ALA A 52 -24.68 4.28 31.68
CA ALA A 52 -25.47 5.39 31.12
C ALA A 52 -25.84 6.49 32.14
N ASP A 53 -25.94 6.15 33.43
CA ASP A 53 -26.35 7.04 34.52
C ASP A 53 -25.19 7.72 35.27
N VAL A 54 -23.94 7.34 34.98
CA VAL A 54 -22.75 7.89 35.67
C VAL A 54 -22.62 9.38 35.42
N GLY A 55 -22.85 9.84 34.19
CA GLY A 55 -22.71 11.25 33.80
C GLY A 55 -23.60 12.21 34.60
N ALA A 56 -24.78 11.76 35.03
CA ALA A 56 -25.70 12.57 35.85
C ALA A 56 -25.27 12.67 37.32
N SER A 57 -24.43 11.75 37.79
CA SER A 57 -24.09 11.56 39.21
C SER A 57 -22.74 12.16 39.61
N ILE A 58 -21.97 12.64 38.63
CA ILE A 58 -20.62 13.22 38.83
C ILE A 58 -20.67 14.75 38.85
N SER A 59 -19.80 15.35 39.66
CA SER A 59 -19.67 16.80 39.79
C SER A 59 -18.20 17.23 39.73
N GLY A 60 -17.98 18.49 39.36
CA GLY A 60 -16.65 19.07 39.17
C GLY A 60 -16.11 18.94 37.74
N PRO A 61 -15.19 19.82 37.31
CA PRO A 61 -14.60 19.79 35.97
C PRO A 61 -13.79 18.51 35.72
N ASP A 62 -13.07 18.03 36.72
CA ASP A 62 -12.18 16.86 36.61
C ASP A 62 -12.95 15.56 36.38
N SER A 63 -13.95 15.28 37.23
CA SER A 63 -14.80 14.10 37.08
C SER A 63 -15.57 14.12 35.76
N ARG A 64 -16.07 15.30 35.34
CA ARG A 64 -16.75 15.46 34.04
C ARG A 64 -15.82 15.23 32.86
N CYS A 65 -14.58 15.72 32.93
CA CYS A 65 -13.57 15.48 31.91
C CYS A 65 -13.23 13.99 31.83
N ALA A 66 -12.99 13.35 32.97
CA ALA A 66 -12.70 11.92 33.07
C ALA A 66 -13.82 11.07 32.46
N HIS A 67 -15.08 11.36 32.79
CA HIS A 67 -16.24 10.69 32.20
C HIS A 67 -16.37 10.93 30.70
N ALA A 68 -16.27 12.17 30.25
CA ALA A 68 -16.33 12.51 28.83
C ALA A 68 -15.20 11.82 28.05
N LEU A 69 -13.99 11.77 28.59
CA LEU A 69 -12.87 11.04 27.97
C LEU A 69 -13.16 9.54 27.88
N SER A 70 -13.72 8.92 28.93
CA SER A 70 -14.08 7.50 28.92
C SER A 70 -15.21 7.17 27.94
N MET A 71 -16.26 8.00 27.86
CA MET A 71 -17.32 7.85 26.85
C MET A 71 -16.77 8.04 25.43
N GLY A 72 -15.90 9.02 25.25
CA GLY A 72 -15.19 9.28 24.02
C GLY A 72 -14.36 8.07 23.56
N LYS A 73 -13.53 7.53 24.45
CA LYS A 73 -12.76 6.29 24.27
C LYS A 73 -13.66 5.10 23.92
N LEU A 74 -14.74 4.90 24.67
CA LEU A 74 -15.68 3.80 24.48
C LEU A 74 -16.23 3.78 23.05
N TYR A 75 -16.80 4.89 22.59
CA TYR A 75 -17.34 4.96 21.23
C TYR A 75 -16.24 5.02 20.17
N HIS A 76 -15.06 5.54 20.49
CA HIS A 76 -13.90 5.48 19.60
C HIS A 76 -13.43 4.03 19.35
N CYS A 77 -13.74 3.05 20.23
CA CYS A 77 -13.39 1.66 19.97
C CYS A 77 -14.09 1.10 18.73
N LEU A 78 -15.28 1.58 18.39
CA LEU A 78 -15.99 1.22 17.16
C LEU A 78 -15.11 1.44 15.94
N GLU A 79 -15.24 0.58 14.93
CA GLU A 79 -14.39 0.64 13.74
C GLU A 79 -14.68 1.90 12.93
N GLU A 80 -15.95 2.13 12.64
CA GLU A 80 -16.45 3.28 11.91
C GLU A 80 -16.53 4.55 12.76
N PHE A 81 -16.71 5.68 12.08
CA PHE A 81 -16.93 6.97 12.73
C PHE A 81 -18.24 6.97 13.55
N ASP A 82 -18.15 7.38 14.82
CA ASP A 82 -19.30 7.59 15.68
C ASP A 82 -19.34 9.04 16.22
N GLN A 83 -20.46 9.72 15.99
CA GLN A 83 -20.65 11.11 16.42
C GLN A 83 -20.55 11.27 17.96
N ARG A 84 -20.96 10.27 18.73
CA ARG A 84 -20.89 10.30 20.20
C ARG A 84 -19.44 10.30 20.69
N ALA A 85 -18.53 9.64 19.97
CA ALA A 85 -17.10 9.71 20.28
C ALA A 85 -16.60 11.15 20.10
N LEU A 86 -16.94 11.77 18.97
CA LEU A 86 -16.55 13.14 18.63
C LEU A 86 -17.04 14.15 19.67
N ASP A 87 -18.32 14.08 20.05
CA ASP A 87 -18.94 15.02 21.01
C ASP A 87 -18.30 14.92 22.40
N ASN A 88 -18.08 13.69 22.88
CA ASN A 88 -17.50 13.43 24.19
C ASN A 88 -16.01 13.83 24.24
N LEU A 89 -15.23 13.51 23.19
CA LEU A 89 -13.81 13.89 23.12
C LEU A 89 -13.62 15.40 22.97
N THR A 90 -14.49 16.07 22.20
CA THR A 90 -14.52 17.54 22.11
C THR A 90 -14.81 18.16 23.49
N THR A 91 -15.74 17.56 24.25
CA THR A 91 -16.05 18.00 25.61
C THR A 91 -14.86 17.81 26.55
N ALA A 92 -14.19 16.66 26.50
CA ALA A 92 -13.00 16.40 27.31
C ALA A 92 -11.87 17.41 27.01
N ALA A 93 -11.57 17.65 25.73
CA ALA A 93 -10.54 18.60 25.32
C ALA A 93 -10.86 20.06 25.71
N LYS A 94 -12.16 20.44 25.77
CA LYS A 94 -12.58 21.76 26.27
C LYS A 94 -12.47 21.89 27.78
N LEU A 95 -12.81 20.83 28.52
CA LEU A 95 -12.76 20.83 29.98
C LEU A 95 -11.32 20.82 30.50
N LYS A 96 -10.43 20.07 29.84
CA LYS A 96 -9.00 20.03 30.13
C LYS A 96 -8.18 20.06 28.83
N PRO A 97 -7.81 21.27 28.34
CA PRO A 97 -6.99 21.41 27.16
C PRO A 97 -5.58 20.79 27.30
N ASP A 98 -5.09 20.65 28.52
CA ASP A 98 -3.78 20.08 28.85
C ASP A 98 -3.78 18.55 28.96
N GLN A 99 -4.82 17.86 28.48
CA GLN A 99 -4.90 16.40 28.42
C GLN A 99 -4.52 15.87 27.01
N PRO A 100 -3.27 15.46 26.75
CA PRO A 100 -2.83 15.03 25.41
C PRO A 100 -3.67 13.89 24.82
N GLU A 101 -4.13 12.99 25.67
CA GLU A 101 -4.92 11.83 25.24
C GLU A 101 -6.27 12.22 24.63
N ALA A 102 -6.94 13.25 25.17
CA ALA A 102 -8.20 13.73 24.62
C ALA A 102 -7.99 14.26 23.19
N TRP A 103 -6.92 15.02 22.97
CA TRP A 103 -6.53 15.50 21.64
C TRP A 103 -6.13 14.38 20.68
N ARG A 104 -5.36 13.39 21.15
CA ARG A 104 -4.98 12.22 20.34
C ARG A 104 -6.22 11.49 19.84
N LEU A 105 -7.12 11.09 20.73
CA LEU A 105 -8.33 10.35 20.37
C LEU A 105 -9.31 11.18 19.53
N LEU A 106 -9.39 12.50 19.79
CA LEU A 106 -10.18 13.41 18.98
C LEU A 106 -9.63 13.45 17.54
N GLY A 107 -8.30 13.51 17.39
CA GLY A 107 -7.65 13.44 16.08
C GLY A 107 -7.90 12.12 15.35
N GLU A 108 -7.79 10.99 16.05
CA GLU A 108 -8.12 9.66 15.50
C GLU A 108 -9.61 9.55 15.12
N THR A 109 -10.49 10.26 15.83
CA THR A 109 -11.94 10.30 15.50
C THR A 109 -12.20 11.15 14.25
N TYR A 110 -11.52 12.29 14.09
CA TYR A 110 -11.55 13.07 12.85
C TYR A 110 -10.95 12.30 11.67
N TRP A 111 -9.91 11.49 11.90
CA TRP A 111 -9.34 10.59 10.90
C TRP A 111 -10.38 9.61 10.36
N LYS A 112 -11.14 8.95 11.24
CA LYS A 112 -12.27 8.07 10.85
C LYS A 112 -13.34 8.83 10.05
N ARG A 113 -13.60 10.09 10.41
CA ARG A 113 -14.49 10.99 9.66
C ARG A 113 -13.92 11.46 8.31
N ARG A 114 -12.68 11.08 7.97
CA ARG A 114 -11.91 11.56 6.81
C ARG A 114 -11.66 13.08 6.80
N ASP A 115 -11.76 13.71 7.96
CA ASP A 115 -11.39 15.11 8.16
C ASP A 115 -9.92 15.20 8.60
N TYR A 116 -9.04 15.01 7.61
CA TYR A 116 -7.59 14.96 7.85
C TYR A 116 -7.02 16.28 8.38
N GLN A 117 -7.64 17.42 8.03
CA GLN A 117 -7.18 18.72 8.51
C GLN A 117 -7.47 18.89 10.00
N SER A 118 -8.69 18.55 10.45
CA SER A 118 -9.02 18.58 11.88
C SER A 118 -8.20 17.56 12.67
N ALA A 119 -7.96 16.37 12.12
CA ALA A 119 -7.08 15.36 12.73
C ALA A 119 -5.65 15.88 12.94
N TYR A 120 -5.05 16.49 11.90
CA TYR A 120 -3.73 17.10 11.97
C TYR A 120 -3.64 18.19 13.05
N ASN A 121 -4.64 19.06 13.14
CA ASN A 121 -4.69 20.10 14.17
C ASN A 121 -4.73 19.48 15.58
N CYS A 122 -5.57 18.45 15.79
CA CYS A 122 -5.68 17.77 17.08
C CYS A 122 -4.37 17.09 17.50
N PHE A 123 -3.70 16.39 16.59
CA PHE A 123 -2.42 15.75 16.92
C PHE A 123 -1.33 16.78 17.25
N ASN A 124 -1.30 17.93 16.57
CA ASN A 124 -0.39 19.01 16.92
C ASN A 124 -0.70 19.59 18.30
N SER A 125 -1.98 19.78 18.65
CA SER A 125 -2.38 20.17 20.01
C SER A 125 -1.93 19.15 21.05
N ALA A 126 -2.08 17.85 20.80
CA ALA A 126 -1.59 16.81 21.70
C ALA A 126 -0.08 16.94 21.96
N LEU A 127 0.71 17.19 20.91
CA LEU A 127 2.17 17.37 21.03
C LEU A 127 2.61 18.64 21.78
N GLN A 128 1.74 19.64 21.95
CA GLN A 128 2.04 20.82 22.78
C GLN A 128 2.10 20.45 24.27
N HIS A 129 1.42 19.39 24.68
CA HIS A 129 1.30 18.97 26.08
C HIS A 129 2.16 17.76 26.44
N GLY A 130 2.82 17.13 25.47
CA GLY A 130 3.78 16.05 25.69
C GLY A 130 4.17 15.35 24.40
N ARG A 131 5.41 14.87 24.31
CA ARG A 131 5.82 13.99 23.22
C ARG A 131 5.29 12.59 23.48
N ASP A 132 4.61 12.03 22.49
CA ASP A 132 4.03 10.70 22.55
C ASP A 132 4.21 9.98 21.21
N SER A 133 4.62 8.71 21.28
CA SER A 133 4.94 7.94 20.08
C SER A 133 3.70 7.66 19.24
N ALA A 134 2.53 7.46 19.86
CA ALA A 134 1.26 7.25 19.14
C ALA A 134 0.81 8.50 18.40
N VAL A 135 0.92 9.67 19.03
CA VAL A 135 0.63 10.95 18.38
C VAL A 135 1.57 11.19 17.19
N LEU A 136 2.87 10.89 17.33
CA LEU A 136 3.84 11.02 16.23
C LEU A 136 3.55 10.05 15.07
N ARG A 137 3.17 8.81 15.35
CA ARG A 137 2.70 7.84 14.35
C ARG A 137 1.48 8.38 13.60
N ASN A 138 0.49 8.89 14.32
CA ASN A 138 -0.73 9.45 13.74
C ASN A 138 -0.47 10.71 12.90
N LEU A 139 0.44 11.58 13.35
CA LEU A 139 0.91 12.73 12.56
C LEU A 139 1.56 12.28 11.26
N SER A 140 2.43 11.26 11.32
CA SER A 140 3.03 10.69 10.13
C SER A 140 1.96 10.19 9.16
N MET A 141 0.94 9.47 9.65
CA MET A 141 -0.18 9.00 8.82
C MET A 141 -0.98 10.14 8.20
N VAL A 142 -1.37 11.14 9.00
CA VAL A 142 -2.24 12.23 8.52
C VAL A 142 -1.56 13.13 7.50
N LEU A 143 -0.26 13.40 7.67
CA LEU A 143 0.52 14.20 6.73
C LEU A 143 0.49 13.62 5.31
N ARG A 144 0.42 12.29 5.16
CA ARG A 144 0.35 11.62 3.85
C ARG A 144 -1.04 11.58 3.24
N ALA A 145 -2.07 11.80 4.06
CA ALA A 145 -3.47 11.84 3.61
C ALA A 145 -3.99 13.26 3.39
N LEU A 146 -3.29 14.27 3.92
CA LEU A 146 -3.67 15.67 3.72
C LEU A 146 -3.69 16.03 2.22
N PRO A 147 -4.66 16.88 1.80
CA PRO A 147 -4.63 17.45 0.47
C PRO A 147 -3.36 18.30 0.29
N PHE A 148 -2.89 18.38 -0.96
CA PHE A 148 -1.71 19.16 -1.33
C PHE A 148 -2.04 20.10 -2.48
N ALA A 149 -1.48 21.31 -2.43
CA ALA A 149 -1.71 22.34 -3.44
C ALA A 149 -0.81 22.18 -4.67
N SER A 150 0.34 21.51 -4.51
CA SER A 150 1.34 21.32 -5.57
C SER A 150 2.18 20.07 -5.31
N ALA A 151 2.98 19.65 -6.30
CA ALA A 151 3.95 18.57 -6.13
C ALA A 151 5.01 18.90 -5.06
N ALA A 152 5.44 20.16 -4.95
CA ALA A 152 6.38 20.60 -3.93
C ALA A 152 5.77 20.53 -2.51
N ASP A 153 4.51 20.91 -2.37
CA ASP A 153 3.77 20.80 -1.12
C ASP A 153 3.55 19.33 -0.71
N ARG A 154 3.23 18.46 -1.68
CA ARG A 154 3.15 17.01 -1.46
C ARG A 154 4.47 16.44 -0.96
N LEU A 155 5.58 16.84 -1.59
CA LEU A 155 6.92 16.40 -1.19
C LEU A 155 7.24 16.84 0.24
N ALA A 156 7.00 18.11 0.58
CA ALA A 156 7.23 18.63 1.93
C ALA A 156 6.44 17.86 3.00
N LYS A 157 5.14 17.60 2.75
CA LYS A 157 4.29 16.79 3.65
C LYS A 157 4.80 15.36 3.83
N VAL A 158 5.28 14.74 2.75
CA VAL A 158 5.85 13.38 2.79
C VAL A 158 7.18 13.35 3.54
N GLU A 159 8.04 14.35 3.38
CA GLU A 159 9.28 14.47 4.14
C GLU A 159 9.02 14.71 5.63
N GLU A 160 8.05 15.56 5.97
CA GLU A 160 7.61 15.75 7.35
C GLU A 160 7.02 14.46 7.94
N SER A 161 6.20 13.74 7.17
CA SER A 161 5.67 12.44 7.57
C SER A 161 6.77 11.44 7.92
N LEU A 162 7.82 11.38 7.09
CA LEU A 162 8.98 10.53 7.35
C LEU A 162 9.73 10.96 8.61
N ALA A 163 9.89 12.26 8.85
CA ALA A 163 10.50 12.78 10.06
C ALA A 163 9.71 12.35 11.31
N LYS A 164 8.37 12.45 11.29
CA LYS A 164 7.52 12.04 12.40
C LYS A 164 7.53 10.53 12.65
N ALA A 165 7.56 9.71 11.61
CA ALA A 165 7.72 8.26 11.76
C ALA A 165 9.06 7.88 12.41
N LYS A 166 10.15 8.54 12.01
CA LYS A 166 11.48 8.34 12.61
C LYS A 166 11.51 8.79 14.07
N GLU A 167 10.91 9.94 14.38
CA GLU A 167 10.78 10.45 15.76
C GLU A 167 10.00 9.45 16.63
N ALA A 168 8.87 8.92 16.14
CA ALA A 168 8.09 7.90 16.86
C ALA A 168 8.92 6.64 17.16
N LEU A 169 9.65 6.13 16.17
CA LEU A 169 10.50 4.95 16.34
C LEU A 169 11.68 5.21 17.30
N GLN A 170 12.23 6.43 17.33
CA GLN A 170 13.30 6.77 18.26
C GLN A 170 12.84 6.74 19.73
N MET A 171 11.55 6.97 19.99
CA MET A 171 11.00 6.87 21.34
C MET A 171 10.93 5.41 21.83
N ASP A 172 10.63 4.46 20.93
CA ASP A 172 10.71 3.03 21.20
C ASP A 172 11.08 2.25 19.93
N ILE A 173 12.35 1.81 19.87
CA ILE A 173 12.88 1.06 18.72
C ILE A 173 12.31 -0.35 18.60
N LYS A 174 11.62 -0.85 19.63
CA LYS A 174 10.99 -2.18 19.63
C LYS A 174 9.51 -2.13 19.22
N ASP A 175 8.90 -0.94 19.14
CA ASP A 175 7.50 -0.81 18.75
C ASP A 175 7.30 -1.15 17.26
N GLY A 176 6.67 -2.28 17.00
CA GLY A 176 6.38 -2.74 15.65
C GLY A 176 5.42 -1.82 14.89
N ARG A 177 4.50 -1.13 15.59
CA ARG A 177 3.60 -0.16 14.94
C ARG A 177 4.39 1.03 14.40
N SER A 178 5.41 1.51 15.12
CA SER A 178 6.28 2.58 14.64
C SER A 178 7.11 2.15 13.42
N TRP A 179 7.61 0.91 13.41
CA TRP A 179 8.26 0.33 12.22
C TRP A 179 7.31 0.23 11.02
N ALA A 180 6.06 -0.19 11.22
CA ALA A 180 5.05 -0.27 10.16
C ALA A 180 4.74 1.11 9.56
N VAL A 181 4.53 2.12 10.41
CA VAL A 181 4.30 3.51 9.98
C VAL A 181 5.52 4.09 9.26
N LEU A 182 6.74 3.74 9.69
CA LEU A 182 7.97 4.11 9.01
C LEU A 182 8.07 3.47 7.61
N GLY A 183 7.67 2.20 7.47
CA GLY A 183 7.55 1.54 6.17
C GLY A 183 6.62 2.28 5.21
N ASN A 184 5.43 2.63 5.69
CA ASN A 184 4.44 3.41 4.92
C ASN A 184 4.98 4.81 4.53
N ALA A 185 5.75 5.45 5.42
CA ALA A 185 6.38 6.74 5.14
C ALA A 185 7.46 6.61 4.05
N TYR A 186 8.33 5.61 4.14
CA TYR A 186 9.35 5.35 3.11
C TYR A 186 8.74 5.00 1.75
N LEU A 187 7.66 4.22 1.70
CA LEU A 187 6.92 3.98 0.46
C LEU A 187 6.39 5.29 -0.14
N SER A 188 5.83 6.16 0.69
CA SER A 188 5.30 7.43 0.22
C SER A 188 6.40 8.36 -0.28
N CYS A 189 7.58 8.35 0.36
CA CYS A 189 8.78 9.00 -0.16
C CYS A 189 9.19 8.42 -1.52
N TYR A 190 9.20 7.09 -1.66
CA TYR A 190 9.53 6.43 -2.92
C TYR A 190 8.62 6.92 -4.07
N PHE A 191 7.30 6.97 -3.86
CA PHE A 191 6.35 7.39 -4.90
C PHE A 191 6.35 8.91 -5.18
N THR A 192 6.88 9.72 -4.27
CA THR A 192 6.81 11.19 -4.36
C THR A 192 8.13 11.86 -4.74
N LYS A 193 9.27 11.34 -4.23
CA LYS A 193 10.57 12.02 -4.32
C LYS A 193 11.45 11.52 -5.46
N ASP A 194 11.85 10.24 -5.42
CA ASP A 194 12.98 9.79 -6.22
C ASP A 194 12.78 8.46 -6.94
N GLN A 195 11.69 7.72 -6.66
CA GLN A 195 11.55 6.30 -7.03
C GLN A 195 12.88 5.52 -6.86
N SER A 196 13.68 5.92 -5.87
CA SER A 196 15.02 5.37 -5.73
C SER A 196 14.94 3.99 -5.10
N SER A 197 15.86 3.12 -5.50
CA SER A 197 15.97 1.80 -4.88
C SER A 197 16.20 1.89 -3.36
N THR A 198 16.69 3.01 -2.84
CA THR A 198 16.96 3.20 -1.41
C THR A 198 15.69 3.33 -0.58
N SER A 199 14.77 4.24 -0.94
CA SER A 199 13.51 4.43 -0.19
C SER A 199 12.70 3.13 -0.14
N MET A 200 12.63 2.40 -1.25
CA MET A 200 11.95 1.11 -1.31
C MET A 200 12.63 0.04 -0.42
N ARG A 201 13.97 -0.08 -0.47
CA ARG A 201 14.69 -1.02 0.42
C ARG A 201 14.46 -0.70 1.90
N LEU A 202 14.46 0.58 2.26
CA LEU A 202 14.19 1.02 3.63
C LEU A 202 12.76 0.70 4.06
N ALA A 203 11.78 0.87 3.17
CA ALA A 203 10.40 0.45 3.43
C ALA A 203 10.30 -1.05 3.73
N MET A 204 10.91 -1.89 2.88
CA MET A 204 10.88 -3.35 3.07
C MET A 204 11.58 -3.78 4.36
N SER A 205 12.70 -3.13 4.69
CA SER A 205 13.38 -3.35 5.97
C SER A 205 12.52 -2.94 7.16
N ALA A 206 11.78 -1.83 7.06
CA ALA A 206 10.90 -1.38 8.13
C ALA A 206 9.74 -2.36 8.37
N TYR A 207 9.06 -2.84 7.32
CA TYR A 207 8.02 -3.88 7.50
C TYR A 207 8.59 -5.17 8.07
N SER A 208 9.76 -5.61 7.62
CA SER A 208 10.42 -6.79 8.18
C SER A 208 10.72 -6.64 9.67
N ASN A 209 11.11 -5.45 10.13
CA ASN A 209 11.28 -5.18 11.56
C ASN A 209 9.96 -5.09 12.31
N ALA A 210 8.91 -4.51 11.71
CA ALA A 210 7.56 -4.48 12.30
C ALA A 210 7.04 -5.89 12.59
N MET A 211 7.25 -6.82 11.66
CA MET A 211 6.81 -8.22 11.79
C MET A 211 7.55 -9.02 12.89
N LYS A 212 8.61 -8.47 13.50
CA LYS A 212 9.31 -9.10 14.64
C LYS A 212 8.60 -8.86 15.97
N ASP A 213 7.78 -7.82 16.06
CA ASP A 213 6.94 -7.55 17.22
C ASP A 213 5.67 -8.42 17.13
N PRO A 214 5.40 -9.29 18.12
CA PRO A 214 4.23 -10.17 18.11
C PRO A 214 2.91 -9.41 17.91
N VAL A 215 2.73 -8.26 18.57
CA VAL A 215 1.47 -7.50 18.50
C VAL A 215 1.29 -6.91 17.11
N ALA A 216 2.33 -6.27 16.57
CA ALA A 216 2.27 -5.73 15.20
C ALA A 216 2.16 -6.83 14.14
N SER A 217 2.76 -8.00 14.35
CA SER A 217 2.66 -9.13 13.43
C SER A 217 1.24 -9.73 13.34
N SER A 218 0.38 -9.45 14.33
CA SER A 218 -1.04 -9.80 14.30
C SER A 218 -1.93 -8.72 13.67
N ASP A 219 -1.36 -7.62 13.19
CA ASP A 219 -2.11 -6.56 12.51
C ASP A 219 -2.31 -6.91 11.02
N PRO A 220 -3.56 -7.10 10.54
CA PRO A 220 -3.82 -7.38 9.13
C PRO A 220 -3.33 -6.26 8.20
N ASP A 221 -3.36 -4.99 8.63
CA ASP A 221 -2.94 -3.85 7.82
C ASP A 221 -1.44 -3.91 7.48
N LEU A 222 -0.61 -4.41 8.41
CA LEU A 222 0.82 -4.58 8.18
C LEU A 222 1.09 -5.54 7.02
N HIS A 223 0.44 -6.71 7.03
CA HIS A 223 0.61 -7.73 5.99
C HIS A 223 0.07 -7.26 4.65
N TYR A 224 -1.10 -6.59 4.65
CA TYR A 224 -1.69 -6.04 3.43
C TYR A 224 -0.80 -4.95 2.81
N ASN A 225 -0.34 -3.98 3.61
CA ASN A 225 0.51 -2.89 3.13
C ASN A 225 1.86 -3.41 2.61
N SER A 226 2.48 -4.37 3.31
CA SER A 226 3.70 -5.02 2.84
C SER A 226 3.45 -5.81 1.55
N ALA A 227 2.32 -6.51 1.43
CA ALA A 227 1.96 -7.25 0.22
C ALA A 227 1.74 -6.32 -0.99
N MET A 228 1.10 -5.17 -0.80
CA MET A 228 0.95 -4.16 -1.86
C MET A 228 2.31 -3.66 -2.36
N ALA A 229 3.27 -3.47 -1.47
CA ALA A 229 4.63 -3.11 -1.87
C ALA A 229 5.33 -4.24 -2.64
N HIS A 230 5.12 -5.50 -2.24
CA HIS A 230 5.61 -6.65 -2.99
C HIS A 230 4.98 -6.76 -4.39
N VAL A 231 3.69 -6.46 -4.56
CA VAL A 231 3.05 -6.37 -5.89
C VAL A 231 3.78 -5.34 -6.75
N TYR A 232 4.05 -4.16 -6.20
CA TYR A 232 4.76 -3.11 -6.92
C TYR A 232 6.19 -3.53 -7.31
N LEU A 233 6.83 -4.40 -6.53
CA LEU A 233 8.18 -4.94 -6.79
C LEU A 233 8.20 -6.20 -7.66
N ASP A 234 7.06 -6.60 -8.24
CA ASP A 234 6.89 -7.84 -9.00
C ASP A 234 7.19 -9.12 -8.16
N GLN A 235 7.14 -9.02 -6.84
CA GLN A 235 7.39 -10.09 -5.85
C GLN A 235 6.06 -10.79 -5.50
N TYR A 236 5.46 -11.44 -6.48
CA TYR A 236 4.07 -11.91 -6.39
C TYR A 236 3.85 -13.05 -5.38
N GLU A 237 4.85 -13.89 -5.12
CA GLU A 237 4.75 -14.95 -4.11
C GLU A 237 4.62 -14.35 -2.70
N GLN A 238 5.50 -13.41 -2.37
CA GLN A 238 5.49 -12.69 -1.09
C GLN A 238 4.21 -11.85 -0.95
N ALA A 239 3.76 -11.20 -2.03
CA ALA A 239 2.50 -10.47 -2.05
C ALA A 239 1.31 -11.39 -1.74
N LEU A 240 1.20 -12.54 -2.41
CA LEU A 240 0.11 -13.48 -2.18
C LEU A 240 0.12 -14.03 -0.75
N SER A 241 1.31 -14.34 -0.22
CA SER A 241 1.48 -14.76 1.18
C SER A 241 0.98 -13.70 2.17
N GLY A 242 1.37 -12.43 1.97
CA GLY A 242 0.93 -11.32 2.82
C GLY A 242 -0.57 -11.06 2.74
N PHE A 243 -1.18 -11.07 1.54
CA PHE A 243 -2.63 -10.93 1.42
C PHE A 243 -3.40 -12.07 2.10
N ARG A 244 -2.91 -13.31 1.99
CA ARG A 244 -3.48 -14.46 2.71
C ARG A 244 -3.34 -14.32 4.20
N MET A 245 -2.24 -13.78 4.70
CA MET A 245 -2.06 -13.52 6.12
C MET A 245 -3.03 -12.43 6.61
N ALA A 246 -3.15 -11.32 5.88
CA ALA A 246 -4.12 -10.27 6.16
C ALA A 246 -5.56 -10.83 6.22
N HIS A 247 -5.96 -11.62 5.22
CA HIS A 247 -7.28 -12.26 5.19
C HIS A 247 -7.47 -13.31 6.30
N ARG A 248 -6.42 -14.04 6.68
CA ARG A 248 -6.49 -14.99 7.79
C ARG A 248 -6.71 -14.28 9.13
N LEU A 249 -6.02 -13.16 9.33
CA LEU A 249 -6.15 -12.33 10.52
C LEU A 249 -7.54 -11.70 10.59
N ASP A 250 -8.00 -11.11 9.48
CA ASP A 250 -9.33 -10.53 9.37
C ASP A 250 -10.11 -11.11 8.17
N PRO A 251 -10.84 -12.22 8.37
CA PRO A 251 -11.67 -12.81 7.32
C PRO A 251 -12.85 -11.93 6.91
N SER A 252 -13.24 -10.97 7.75
CA SER A 252 -14.32 -10.01 7.43
C SER A 252 -13.86 -8.88 6.53
N TRP A 253 -12.55 -8.69 6.31
CA TRP A 253 -12.01 -7.60 5.51
C TRP A 253 -12.12 -7.87 4.00
N PRO A 254 -13.04 -7.20 3.25
CA PRO A 254 -13.32 -7.56 1.86
C PRO A 254 -12.15 -7.31 0.92
N GLN A 255 -11.39 -6.23 1.14
CA GLN A 255 -10.27 -5.84 0.28
C GLN A 255 -9.13 -6.87 0.36
N ALA A 256 -8.88 -7.47 1.53
CA ALA A 256 -7.90 -8.56 1.65
C ALA A 256 -8.35 -9.81 0.89
N GLN A 257 -9.63 -10.20 1.03
CA GLN A 257 -10.19 -11.34 0.31
C GLN A 257 -10.18 -11.15 -1.21
N GLU A 258 -10.48 -9.93 -1.67
CA GLU A 258 -10.41 -9.53 -3.07
C GLU A 258 -9.00 -9.75 -3.61
N LYS A 259 -7.96 -9.31 -2.91
CA LYS A 259 -6.56 -9.50 -3.31
C LYS A 259 -6.13 -10.97 -3.35
N VAL A 260 -6.52 -11.77 -2.36
CA VAL A 260 -6.29 -13.23 -2.33
C VAL A 260 -6.89 -13.90 -3.56
N THR A 261 -7.99 -13.37 -4.08
CA THR A 261 -8.70 -13.93 -5.23
C THR A 261 -8.17 -13.40 -6.57
N GLN A 262 -7.91 -12.10 -6.68
CA GLN A 262 -7.51 -11.44 -7.92
C GLN A 262 -6.08 -11.78 -8.33
N LEU A 263 -5.14 -11.81 -7.38
CA LEU A 263 -3.72 -12.01 -7.71
C LEU A 263 -3.47 -13.37 -8.38
N PRO A 264 -3.93 -14.53 -7.84
CA PRO A 264 -3.75 -15.82 -8.51
C PRO A 264 -4.48 -15.91 -9.86
N ARG A 265 -5.64 -15.26 -10.01
CA ARG A 265 -6.37 -15.20 -11.29
C ARG A 265 -5.59 -14.43 -12.34
N MET A 266 -5.02 -13.28 -11.97
CA MET A 266 -4.15 -12.50 -12.86
C MET A 266 -2.92 -13.31 -13.26
N LEU A 267 -2.22 -13.93 -12.31
CA LEU A 267 -1.04 -14.77 -12.60
C LEU A 267 -1.38 -15.96 -13.49
N SER A 268 -2.55 -16.59 -13.29
CA SER A 268 -3.03 -17.68 -14.15
C SER A 268 -3.31 -17.17 -15.56
N SER A 269 -3.95 -16.02 -15.71
CA SER A 269 -4.16 -15.40 -17.01
C SER A 269 -2.83 -15.07 -17.72
N ILE A 270 -1.82 -14.63 -16.99
CA ILE A 270 -0.48 -14.34 -17.54
C ILE A 270 0.17 -15.64 -18.01
N GLN A 271 0.20 -16.66 -17.16
CA GLN A 271 0.76 -17.97 -17.49
C GLN A 271 0.09 -18.56 -18.73
N ASP A 272 -1.24 -18.53 -18.80
CA ASP A 272 -2.00 -19.07 -19.92
C ASP A 272 -1.70 -18.33 -21.23
N ILE A 273 -1.56 -17.00 -21.18
CA ILE A 273 -1.16 -16.20 -22.35
C ILE A 273 0.25 -16.56 -22.79
N ILE A 274 1.20 -16.70 -21.86
CA ILE A 274 2.60 -17.03 -22.16
C ILE A 274 2.71 -18.45 -22.76
N ASP A 275 2.10 -19.45 -22.12
CA ASP A 275 2.14 -20.85 -22.56
C ASP A 275 1.54 -21.03 -23.96
N SER A 276 0.49 -20.25 -24.26
CA SER A 276 -0.22 -20.33 -25.54
C SER A 276 0.21 -19.28 -26.57
N ARG A 277 1.23 -18.47 -26.25
CA ARG A 277 1.68 -17.32 -27.04
C ARG A 277 0.52 -16.42 -27.48
N GLY A 278 -0.41 -16.15 -26.57
CA GLY A 278 -1.61 -15.33 -26.79
C GLY A 278 -2.70 -15.97 -27.64
N ARG A 279 -2.57 -17.26 -28.01
CA ARG A 279 -3.47 -17.97 -28.96
C ARG A 279 -3.72 -17.15 -30.23
N LEU A 280 -2.66 -16.55 -30.76
CA LEU A 280 -2.75 -15.69 -31.93
C LEU A 280 -3.28 -16.47 -33.14
N LYS A 281 -4.25 -15.87 -33.85
CA LYS A 281 -4.72 -16.42 -35.12
C LYS A 281 -3.53 -16.55 -36.10
N PRO A 282 -3.47 -17.59 -36.97
CA PRO A 282 -2.32 -17.81 -37.86
C PRO A 282 -1.91 -16.59 -38.70
N ARG A 283 -2.90 -15.82 -39.18
CA ARG A 283 -2.66 -14.57 -39.93
C ARG A 283 -1.99 -13.49 -39.08
N VAL A 284 -2.42 -13.32 -37.83
CA VAL A 284 -1.85 -12.34 -36.89
C VAL A 284 -0.43 -12.75 -36.52
N TYR A 285 -0.23 -14.03 -36.21
CA TYR A 285 1.09 -14.59 -35.93
C TYR A 285 2.07 -14.35 -37.09
N LYS A 286 1.69 -14.72 -38.32
CA LYS A 286 2.54 -14.53 -39.51
C LYS A 286 2.92 -13.05 -39.71
N SER A 287 1.95 -12.14 -39.65
CA SER A 287 2.18 -10.70 -39.76
C SER A 287 3.11 -10.17 -38.65
N MET A 288 2.95 -10.69 -37.44
CA MET A 288 3.80 -10.34 -36.30
C MET A 288 5.26 -10.74 -36.53
N MET A 289 5.50 -11.98 -36.98
CA MET A 289 6.83 -12.50 -37.28
C MET A 289 7.49 -11.78 -38.45
N GLU A 290 6.76 -11.54 -39.54
CA GLU A 290 7.25 -10.73 -40.66
C GLU A 290 7.61 -9.30 -40.21
N GLY A 291 6.85 -8.76 -39.25
CA GLY A 291 7.12 -7.46 -38.65
C GLY A 291 8.47 -7.38 -37.92
N PHE A 292 8.97 -8.46 -37.32
CA PHE A 292 10.31 -8.47 -36.71
C PHE A 292 11.43 -8.37 -37.75
N ALA A 293 11.22 -8.85 -38.97
CA ALA A 293 12.20 -8.74 -40.06
C ALA A 293 12.07 -7.41 -40.80
N GLN A 294 10.86 -7.06 -41.22
CA GLN A 294 10.61 -5.95 -42.17
C GLN A 294 10.56 -4.57 -41.50
N ARG A 295 10.14 -4.51 -40.22
CA ARG A 295 9.93 -3.24 -39.51
C ARG A 295 10.91 -3.01 -38.36
N ARG A 296 11.91 -3.88 -38.19
CA ARG A 296 12.88 -3.84 -37.09
C ARG A 296 13.44 -2.45 -36.80
N VAL A 297 14.07 -1.83 -37.81
CA VAL A 297 14.71 -0.50 -37.69
C VAL A 297 13.68 0.56 -37.33
N LYS A 298 12.49 0.50 -37.93
CA LYS A 298 11.40 1.44 -37.65
C LYS A 298 10.89 1.29 -36.22
N ASP A 299 10.69 0.06 -35.76
CA ASP A 299 10.09 -0.23 -34.45
C ASP A 299 11.03 0.01 -33.28
N LEU A 300 12.35 -0.15 -33.49
CA LEU A 300 13.39 0.34 -32.57
C LEU A 300 13.41 1.87 -32.47
N GLY A 301 12.95 2.56 -33.50
CA GLY A 301 12.88 4.02 -33.56
C GLY A 301 14.23 4.68 -33.25
N PRO A 302 14.32 5.57 -32.24
CA PRO A 302 15.57 6.25 -31.90
C PRO A 302 16.71 5.30 -31.49
N TYR A 303 16.39 4.10 -31.02
CA TYR A 303 17.40 3.14 -30.55
C TYR A 303 18.06 2.36 -31.70
N ALA A 304 17.50 2.39 -32.91
CA ALA A 304 18.06 1.67 -34.06
C ALA A 304 19.44 2.17 -34.49
N GLY A 305 19.74 3.45 -34.25
CA GLY A 305 21.00 4.11 -34.59
C GLY A 305 21.95 4.31 -33.41
N GLY A 306 21.68 3.70 -32.25
CA GLY A 306 22.50 3.85 -31.05
C GLY A 306 22.33 5.18 -30.30
N GLY A 307 21.32 5.99 -30.63
CA GLY A 307 21.03 7.23 -29.93
C GLY A 307 20.24 6.99 -28.64
N TYR A 308 20.94 6.76 -27.53
CA TYR A 308 20.37 6.71 -26.19
C TYR A 308 21.24 7.49 -25.22
N SER A 309 20.63 8.38 -24.44
CA SER A 309 21.29 8.97 -23.28
C SER A 309 20.94 8.15 -22.06
N ASP A 310 21.95 7.63 -21.37
CA ASP A 310 21.76 6.90 -20.13
C ASP A 310 21.21 7.80 -19.01
N SER A 311 20.98 7.22 -17.83
CA SER A 311 20.51 7.97 -16.65
C SER A 311 21.45 9.11 -16.20
N ARG A 312 22.69 9.17 -16.70
CA ARG A 312 23.69 10.21 -16.44
C ARG A 312 23.75 11.27 -17.56
N GLY A 313 23.00 11.08 -18.64
CA GLY A 313 22.98 11.96 -19.80
C GLY A 313 24.05 11.62 -20.85
N GLU A 314 24.81 10.55 -20.65
CA GLU A 314 25.88 10.14 -21.56
C GLU A 314 25.31 9.36 -22.74
N SER A 315 25.81 9.64 -23.96
CA SER A 315 25.37 8.91 -25.14
C SER A 315 26.00 7.51 -25.16
N VAL A 316 25.16 6.49 -25.16
CA VAL A 316 25.59 5.07 -25.18
C VAL A 316 24.95 4.36 -26.37
N ALA A 317 25.75 3.54 -27.05
CA ALA A 317 25.25 2.67 -28.11
C ALA A 317 24.49 1.49 -27.48
N LEU A 318 23.26 1.23 -27.95
CA LEU A 318 22.48 0.09 -27.50
C LEU A 318 22.68 -1.11 -28.42
N ALA A 319 23.08 -2.24 -27.84
CA ALA A 319 23.09 -3.52 -28.52
C ALA A 319 21.69 -4.16 -28.45
N GLU A 320 21.10 -4.51 -29.60
CA GLU A 320 19.86 -5.28 -29.59
C GLU A 320 20.12 -6.70 -29.09
N VAL A 321 19.31 -7.12 -28.13
CA VAL A 321 19.36 -8.44 -27.52
C VAL A 321 18.00 -9.14 -27.57
N ARG A 322 18.02 -10.45 -27.42
CA ARG A 322 16.85 -11.32 -27.26
C ARG A 322 16.56 -11.58 -25.77
N LEU A 323 15.33 -11.97 -25.43
CA LEU A 323 14.96 -12.31 -24.06
C LEU A 323 15.86 -13.40 -23.46
N SER A 324 16.27 -14.37 -24.28
CA SER A 324 17.17 -15.46 -23.91
C SER A 324 18.59 -14.99 -23.53
N GLN A 325 19.00 -13.81 -23.99
CA GLN A 325 20.33 -13.25 -23.78
C GLN A 325 20.40 -12.32 -22.55
N LEU A 326 19.26 -11.95 -21.99
CA LEU A 326 19.21 -11.09 -20.81
C LEU A 326 19.64 -11.82 -19.54
N LYS A 327 20.35 -11.09 -18.67
CA LYS A 327 20.70 -11.51 -17.31
C LYS A 327 19.64 -11.01 -16.33
N VAL A 328 19.41 -11.76 -15.25
CA VAL A 328 18.56 -11.30 -14.14
C VAL A 328 19.19 -10.04 -13.54
N GLY A 329 18.37 -9.01 -13.33
CA GLY A 329 18.79 -7.66 -12.96
C GLY A 329 18.79 -6.70 -14.14
N ALA A 330 19.50 -5.58 -14.00
CA ALA A 330 19.62 -4.56 -15.04
C ALA A 330 20.56 -5.04 -16.17
N ASN A 331 20.18 -4.75 -17.42
CA ASN A 331 20.99 -5.06 -18.60
C ASN A 331 21.39 -3.75 -19.31
N PRO A 332 22.38 -3.02 -18.79
CA PRO A 332 22.77 -1.72 -19.35
C PRO A 332 23.30 -1.87 -20.79
N GLU A 333 23.25 -0.79 -21.55
CA GLU A 333 23.75 -0.73 -22.94
C GLU A 333 23.08 -1.72 -23.91
N THR A 334 21.89 -2.23 -23.56
CA THR A 334 21.12 -3.15 -24.41
C THR A 334 19.73 -2.60 -24.73
N VAL A 335 19.14 -3.06 -25.82
CA VAL A 335 17.73 -2.79 -26.17
C VAL A 335 17.01 -4.09 -26.51
N LEU A 336 15.83 -4.26 -25.94
CA LEU A 336 14.95 -5.39 -26.20
C LEU A 336 13.78 -4.95 -27.08
N LEU A 337 13.57 -5.64 -28.20
CA LEU A 337 12.40 -5.44 -29.07
C LEU A 337 11.40 -6.57 -28.87
N LEU A 338 10.21 -6.22 -28.37
CA LEU A 338 9.10 -7.15 -28.15
C LEU A 338 7.88 -6.76 -28.96
N ARG A 339 6.97 -7.71 -29.17
CA ARG A 339 5.62 -7.48 -29.69
C ARG A 339 4.57 -8.01 -28.74
N VAL A 340 3.52 -7.22 -28.52
CA VAL A 340 2.42 -7.56 -27.60
C VAL A 340 1.63 -8.75 -28.14
N ILE A 341 1.50 -9.79 -27.33
CA ILE A 341 0.74 -11.01 -27.65
C ILE A 341 -0.56 -11.13 -26.85
N GLY A 342 -0.69 -10.40 -25.74
CA GLY A 342 -1.88 -10.41 -24.92
C GLY A 342 -1.83 -9.37 -23.80
N LEU A 343 -3.02 -9.04 -23.30
CA LEU A 343 -3.22 -8.11 -22.19
C LEU A 343 -3.97 -8.89 -21.10
N PRO A 344 -3.31 -9.28 -19.99
CA PRO A 344 -4.00 -9.91 -18.87
C PRO A 344 -5.06 -8.96 -18.32
N ARG A 345 -6.18 -9.53 -17.84
CA ARG A 345 -7.18 -8.73 -17.12
C ARG A 345 -6.60 -8.33 -15.77
N ALA A 346 -6.47 -7.03 -15.54
CA ALA A 346 -6.06 -6.46 -14.26
C ALA A 346 -7.15 -5.48 -13.82
N ASP A 347 -7.86 -5.85 -12.74
CA ASP A 347 -8.93 -5.04 -12.16
C ASP A 347 -8.37 -3.89 -11.29
N ASP A 348 -7.09 -3.98 -10.90
CA ASP A 348 -6.36 -2.95 -10.16
C ASP A 348 -5.02 -2.63 -10.85
N GLN A 349 -4.80 -1.36 -11.18
CA GLN A 349 -3.68 -0.92 -12.03
C GLN A 349 -2.63 -0.18 -11.21
N VAL A 350 -1.75 -0.94 -10.55
CA VAL A 350 -0.47 -0.43 -10.07
C VAL A 350 0.48 -0.16 -11.25
N CYS A 351 0.35 -0.94 -12.33
CA CYS A 351 1.07 -0.81 -13.59
C CYS A 351 0.23 -1.34 -14.75
N LEU A 352 0.66 -1.05 -15.98
CA LEU A 352 0.14 -1.71 -17.18
C LEU A 352 0.94 -3.00 -17.41
N SER A 353 0.28 -4.14 -17.20
CA SER A 353 0.83 -5.46 -17.49
C SER A 353 0.48 -5.89 -18.92
N VAL A 354 1.49 -6.27 -19.70
CA VAL A 354 1.31 -6.81 -21.06
C VAL A 354 2.16 -8.08 -21.23
N CYS A 355 1.61 -9.11 -21.87
CA CYS A 355 2.42 -10.24 -22.30
C CYS A 355 2.96 -9.95 -23.70
N ALA A 356 4.25 -10.17 -23.90
CA ALA A 356 4.92 -9.88 -25.16
C ALA A 356 5.96 -10.95 -25.51
N MET A 357 6.30 -11.06 -26.79
CA MET A 357 7.32 -12.00 -27.28
C MET A 357 8.39 -11.30 -28.10
N ASP A 358 9.58 -11.87 -28.19
CA ASP A 358 10.64 -11.43 -29.10
C ASP A 358 10.61 -12.21 -30.44
N SER A 359 11.61 -12.00 -31.31
CA SER A 359 11.68 -12.70 -32.60
C SER A 359 12.08 -14.18 -32.49
N ASP A 360 12.60 -14.60 -31.34
CA ASP A 360 12.95 -16.00 -31.07
C ASP A 360 11.75 -16.74 -30.44
N GLU A 361 10.58 -16.08 -30.43
CA GLU A 361 9.33 -16.58 -29.87
C GLU A 361 9.37 -16.80 -28.35
N ALA A 362 10.40 -16.27 -27.66
CA ALA A 362 10.46 -16.25 -26.21
C ALA A 362 9.43 -15.23 -25.70
N CYS A 363 8.66 -15.60 -24.67
CA CYS A 363 7.59 -14.77 -24.11
C CYS A 363 7.96 -14.27 -22.71
N SER A 364 7.45 -13.09 -22.37
CA SER A 364 7.61 -12.48 -21.04
C SER A 364 6.39 -11.66 -20.66
N LEU A 365 6.20 -11.48 -19.36
CA LEU A 365 5.39 -10.39 -18.83
C LEU A 365 6.21 -9.10 -18.89
N VAL A 366 5.60 -8.00 -19.30
CA VAL A 366 6.19 -6.66 -19.25
C VAL A 366 5.30 -5.79 -18.37
N ASN A 367 5.85 -5.28 -17.28
CA ASN A 367 5.15 -4.37 -16.37
C ASN A 367 5.64 -2.94 -16.59
N ILE A 368 4.73 -2.07 -17.06
CA ILE A 368 5.02 -0.67 -17.39
C ILE A 368 4.40 0.21 -16.31
N PHE A 369 5.26 0.82 -15.50
CA PHE A 369 4.86 1.69 -14.41
C PHE A 369 4.72 3.13 -14.88
N ASN A 370 4.00 3.94 -14.10
CA ASN A 370 3.80 5.37 -14.31
C ASN A 370 3.14 5.78 -15.64
N ILE A 371 2.36 4.89 -16.27
CA ILE A 371 1.64 5.16 -17.52
C ILE A 371 0.18 5.59 -17.26
N SER A 372 -0.34 6.50 -18.08
CA SER A 372 -1.72 6.96 -18.02
C SER A 372 -2.69 5.97 -18.70
N ALA A 373 -3.92 5.90 -18.19
CA ALA A 373 -4.94 4.93 -18.60
C ALA A 373 -5.41 5.08 -20.08
N ASP A 374 -5.14 6.21 -20.72
CA ASP A 374 -5.53 6.53 -22.10
C ASP A 374 -4.57 5.97 -23.17
N ARG A 375 -3.44 5.35 -22.77
CA ARG A 375 -2.48 4.73 -23.68
C ARG A 375 -2.61 3.21 -23.66
N GLY A 376 -3.67 2.71 -24.31
CA GLY A 376 -3.84 1.28 -24.52
C GLY A 376 -2.82 0.72 -25.53
N LEU A 377 -1.95 -0.18 -25.07
CA LEU A 377 -1.24 -1.09 -25.98
C LEU A 377 -2.23 -2.13 -26.50
N THR A 378 -2.00 -2.61 -27.72
CA THR A 378 -2.83 -3.63 -28.36
C THR A 378 -1.98 -4.76 -28.92
N VAL A 379 -2.59 -5.93 -29.12
CA VAL A 379 -1.91 -7.09 -29.70
C VAL A 379 -1.32 -6.72 -31.07
N GLY A 380 -0.04 -6.98 -31.26
CA GLY A 380 0.71 -6.63 -32.47
C GLY A 380 1.63 -5.42 -32.33
N ASP A 381 1.37 -4.53 -31.36
CA ASP A 381 2.21 -3.36 -31.11
C ASP A 381 3.64 -3.78 -30.78
N ALA A 382 4.60 -3.08 -31.36
CA ALA A 382 6.02 -3.25 -31.06
C ALA A 382 6.43 -2.34 -29.91
N MET A 383 7.27 -2.87 -29.02
CA MET A 383 7.84 -2.18 -27.88
C MET A 383 9.36 -2.33 -27.92
N ALA A 384 10.09 -1.23 -28.02
CA ALA A 384 11.53 -1.23 -27.76
C ALA A 384 11.81 -0.67 -26.37
N ILE A 385 12.50 -1.47 -25.55
CA ILE A 385 12.78 -1.22 -24.14
C ILE A 385 14.31 -1.13 -23.99
N PRO A 386 14.87 0.07 -23.75
CA PRO A 386 16.29 0.22 -23.48
C PRO A 386 16.59 -0.20 -22.04
N GLU A 387 17.79 -0.73 -21.83
CA GLU A 387 18.31 -1.17 -20.54
C GLU A 387 17.32 -1.98 -19.68
N PRO A 388 16.71 -3.05 -20.25
CA PRO A 388 15.64 -3.78 -19.59
C PRO A 388 16.13 -4.40 -18.27
N THR A 389 15.29 -4.29 -17.25
CA THR A 389 15.48 -5.02 -15.99
C THR A 389 14.67 -6.31 -16.02
N LEU A 390 15.36 -7.45 -15.93
CA LEU A 390 14.74 -8.78 -15.95
C LEU A 390 14.65 -9.36 -14.53
N SER A 391 13.47 -9.86 -14.16
CA SER A 391 13.30 -10.80 -13.05
C SER A 391 12.61 -12.08 -13.54
N ARG A 392 12.54 -13.10 -12.69
CA ARG A 392 11.87 -14.37 -13.00
C ARG A 392 10.94 -14.71 -11.85
N LEU A 393 9.70 -15.03 -12.20
CA LEU A 393 8.76 -15.64 -11.29
C LEU A 393 8.87 -17.16 -11.44
N ASP A 394 9.00 -17.88 -10.32
CA ASP A 394 8.98 -19.33 -10.28
C ASP A 394 8.51 -19.80 -8.91
N PHE A 395 7.21 -20.05 -8.78
CA PHE A 395 6.65 -20.66 -7.57
C PHE A 395 5.39 -21.47 -7.91
N ALA A 396 5.02 -22.38 -7.02
CA ALA A 396 3.72 -23.06 -7.06
C ALA A 396 2.86 -22.51 -5.94
N ASP A 397 1.63 -22.13 -6.26
CA ASP A 397 0.67 -21.69 -5.25
C ASP A 397 0.41 -22.83 -4.24
N SER A 398 0.69 -22.57 -2.97
CA SER A 398 0.54 -23.54 -1.89
C SER A 398 -0.89 -24.05 -1.68
N GLU A 399 -1.92 -23.28 -2.07
CA GLU A 399 -3.32 -23.69 -1.89
C GLU A 399 -3.90 -24.42 -3.10
N THR A 400 -3.54 -24.00 -4.33
CA THR A 400 -4.11 -24.55 -5.57
C THR A 400 -3.18 -25.51 -6.30
N GLY A 401 -1.89 -25.51 -5.97
CA GLY A 401 -0.85 -26.24 -6.70
C GLY A 401 -0.53 -25.67 -8.09
N ARG A 402 -1.17 -24.58 -8.52
CA ARG A 402 -0.90 -23.97 -9.83
C ARG A 402 0.51 -23.41 -9.84
N LYS A 403 1.32 -23.85 -10.80
CA LYS A 403 2.67 -23.32 -11.02
C LYS A 403 2.61 -22.03 -11.84
N PHE A 404 3.35 -21.02 -11.40
CA PHE A 404 3.62 -19.79 -12.12
C PHE A 404 5.11 -19.68 -12.40
N GLN A 405 5.47 -19.73 -13.68
CA GLN A 405 6.86 -19.69 -14.13
C GLN A 405 6.99 -18.87 -15.42
N PHE A 406 7.49 -17.64 -15.31
CA PHE A 406 7.72 -16.77 -16.46
C PHE A 406 8.73 -15.64 -16.17
N PRO A 407 9.43 -15.13 -17.19
CA PRO A 407 10.24 -13.92 -17.06
C PRO A 407 9.37 -12.66 -16.99
N ILE A 408 9.83 -11.67 -16.22
CA ILE A 408 9.21 -10.37 -16.06
C ILE A 408 10.22 -9.30 -16.47
N VAL A 409 9.86 -8.47 -17.45
CA VAL A 409 10.61 -7.27 -17.84
C VAL A 409 9.96 -6.06 -17.20
N ARG A 410 10.71 -5.37 -16.33
CA ARG A 410 10.24 -4.18 -15.64
C ARG A 410 10.59 -2.93 -16.42
N VAL A 411 9.60 -2.08 -16.65
CA VAL A 411 9.75 -0.75 -17.26
C VAL A 411 9.31 0.31 -16.22
N PRO A 412 10.26 0.92 -15.48
CA PRO A 412 9.95 1.81 -14.36
C PRO A 412 9.16 3.07 -14.75
N SER A 413 9.31 3.53 -15.98
CA SER A 413 8.66 4.72 -16.51
C SER A 413 8.48 4.58 -18.02
N PRO A 414 7.39 5.12 -18.61
CA PRO A 414 7.13 4.97 -20.03
C PRO A 414 8.00 5.89 -20.88
N ASP A 415 8.72 6.85 -20.30
CA ASP A 415 9.58 7.80 -21.01
C ASP A 415 10.66 7.12 -21.87
N CYS A 416 11.20 5.99 -21.42
CA CYS A 416 12.18 5.22 -22.18
C CYS A 416 11.53 4.28 -23.21
N LEU A 417 10.20 4.06 -23.15
CA LEU A 417 9.51 3.11 -24.02
C LEU A 417 9.29 3.71 -25.42
N VAL A 418 9.65 2.94 -26.45
CA VAL A 418 9.30 3.22 -27.84
C VAL A 418 8.20 2.27 -28.26
N VAL A 419 7.06 2.82 -28.69
CA VAL A 419 5.91 2.04 -29.17
C VAL A 419 5.72 2.30 -30.66
N ASN A 420 5.78 1.24 -31.48
CA ASN A 420 5.67 1.31 -32.94
C ASN A 420 6.59 2.38 -33.56
N GLY A 421 7.83 2.47 -33.07
CA GLY A 421 8.85 3.41 -33.53
C GLY A 421 8.75 4.82 -32.97
N LYS A 422 7.76 5.12 -32.11
CA LYS A 422 7.59 6.44 -31.50
C LYS A 422 7.82 6.37 -30.00
N LYS A 423 8.74 7.21 -29.49
CA LYS A 423 8.95 7.38 -28.04
C LYS A 423 7.64 7.78 -27.36
N ALA A 424 7.37 7.25 -26.18
CA ALA A 424 6.18 7.65 -25.44
C ALA A 424 6.21 9.15 -25.11
N LYS A 425 5.06 9.81 -25.26
CA LYS A 425 4.94 11.24 -24.98
C LYS A 425 4.79 11.48 -23.48
N ALA A 426 5.23 12.65 -23.00
CA ALA A 426 5.08 13.06 -21.60
C ALA A 426 3.62 13.13 -21.12
N SER A 427 2.66 13.33 -22.02
CA SER A 427 1.24 13.29 -21.72
C SER A 427 0.73 11.89 -21.34
N ALA A 428 1.55 10.85 -21.52
CA ALA A 428 1.23 9.46 -21.21
C ALA A 428 1.51 9.09 -19.74
N TRP A 429 1.73 10.06 -18.84
CA TRP A 429 2.31 9.83 -17.52
C TRP A 429 1.28 9.98 -16.41
N ARG A 430 1.34 9.09 -15.42
CA ARG A 430 0.66 9.21 -14.12
C ARG A 430 1.53 8.60 -13.04
N SER A 431 1.80 9.31 -11.94
CA SER A 431 2.44 8.66 -10.79
C SER A 431 1.57 7.52 -10.27
N ALA A 432 2.17 6.34 -10.11
CA ALA A 432 1.52 5.25 -9.40
C ALA A 432 1.12 5.75 -8.00
N THR A 433 -0.16 5.65 -7.66
CA THR A 433 -0.66 5.92 -6.31
C THR A 433 -1.05 4.57 -5.73
N VAL A 434 -0.11 3.90 -5.08
CA VAL A 434 -0.37 2.58 -4.47
C VAL A 434 -1.27 2.69 -3.23
N PHE A 435 -1.40 3.91 -2.69
CA PHE A 435 -2.26 4.20 -1.55
C PHE A 435 -3.07 5.46 -1.85
N SER A 436 -4.29 5.28 -2.35
CA SER A 436 -5.34 6.24 -1.98
C SER A 436 -5.55 6.08 -0.47
N SER A 437 -6.04 7.12 0.19
CA SER A 437 -6.40 7.14 1.62
C SER A 437 -7.49 6.11 2.03
N GLN A 438 -7.74 5.10 1.19
CA GLN A 438 -8.67 4.00 1.41
C GLN A 438 -8.00 2.81 2.09
N VAL A 439 -6.68 2.63 2.01
CA VAL A 439 -6.02 1.41 2.56
C VAL A 439 -5.72 1.49 4.06
N SER A 440 -5.88 2.66 4.69
CA SER A 440 -5.74 2.83 6.15
C SER A 440 -7.08 3.01 6.88
N SER A 441 -8.15 2.60 6.22
CA SER A 441 -9.46 2.42 6.83
C SER A 441 -10.00 1.13 6.22
N SER A 442 -10.16 0.07 7.00
CA SER A 442 -11.21 -0.90 6.74
C SER A 442 -12.42 -0.13 6.22
N SER A 443 -12.78 -0.42 4.97
CA SER A 443 -13.52 0.48 4.10
C SER A 443 -14.85 -0.16 3.74
N THR A 444 -15.88 0.70 3.69
CA THR A 444 -17.26 0.51 3.20
C THR A 444 -18.17 -0.42 3.97
#